data_AF-A0A7C3I1S6-F1
#
_entry.id   AF-A0A7C3I1S6-F1
#
_cell.length_a   1.000
_cell.length_b   1.000
_cell.length_c   1.000
_cell.angle_alpha   90.00
_cell.angle_beta   90.00
_cell.angle_gamma   90.00
#
_symmetry.space_group_name_H-M   'P 1'
#
loop_
_entity.id
_entity.type
_entity.pdbx_description
1 polymer ?
#
loop_
_entity_poly.entity_id
_entity_poly.type
_entity_poly.pdbx_seq_one_letter_code
_entity_poly.pdbx_strand_id
1 'polypeptide(L)'
;MAGQTGNAEPRSSEPRVGSVWTVQAPVQWTQPGQGPCDAVGGEPAPAAAPVAAVECNPVRRRQRDLPCSEPVVRGEDGCGFGIEPGSAAAYGNGLVTGDYEARFGGIRRLLGAAAQERLRRAHVCVVGVGGVGSWAVEALARSGIGGLTLVDFDEVCITNVNRQLPALSGQFGRPKVELLAERVRLIQPEAEVRPWQTQFTARTAAEILAHPYDVVLDAIDRPALKALLIAGCRERNLPVVSSGGAGGRRDPTQVRVEDLARVTHDRLLQATRKLLRTRHGFPRVPGRPMGVWCVYSPEPPVFPQPDGSVCGQPAPGVDLRLDCRSGYGTACYVTGAFGFAAASVVVRLLVGEVWGTHNAPNRR
;
A
#
# COMPACT_ATOMS: atom_id res chain seq x y z
N MET A 1 33.54 -0.25 81.67
CA MET A 1 32.51 0.04 80.67
C MET A 1 32.97 -0.59 79.36
N ALA A 2 32.33 -1.68 78.95
CA ALA A 2 32.50 -2.35 77.66
C ALA A 2 32.00 -1.41 76.53
N GLY A 3 32.42 -1.48 75.27
CA GLY A 3 33.22 -2.44 74.51
C GLY A 3 32.87 -2.16 73.05
N GLN A 4 33.87 -1.93 72.19
CA GLN A 4 33.69 -1.66 70.76
C GLN A 4 33.33 -2.94 69.99
N THR A 5 32.35 -2.86 69.11
CA THR A 5 32.00 -3.82 68.04
C THR A 5 31.63 -2.97 66.82
N GLY A 6 31.90 -3.30 65.56
CA GLY A 6 32.23 -4.56 64.90
C GLY A 6 31.71 -4.45 63.45
N ASN A 7 32.44 -5.02 62.51
CA ASN A 7 32.31 -4.90 61.04
C ASN A 7 31.03 -5.49 60.42
N ALA A 8 30.64 -4.89 59.28
CA ALA A 8 30.19 -5.42 57.98
C ALA A 8 29.37 -6.72 57.84
N GLU A 9 28.25 -6.64 57.09
CA GLU A 9 27.98 -7.41 55.83
C GLU A 9 26.68 -6.93 55.14
N PRO A 10 26.61 -6.85 53.78
CA PRO A 10 25.42 -6.43 53.05
C PRO A 10 24.50 -7.62 52.72
N ARG A 11 23.18 -7.47 52.97
CA ARG A 11 22.17 -8.43 52.52
C ARG A 11 21.92 -8.28 51.01
N SER A 12 22.01 -9.40 50.31
CA SER A 12 21.64 -9.61 48.93
C SER A 12 20.19 -9.22 48.64
N SER A 13 19.96 -8.45 47.57
CA SER A 13 18.65 -8.25 46.95
C SER A 13 18.58 -9.00 45.63
N GLU A 14 18.00 -10.20 45.65
CA GLU A 14 17.56 -10.87 44.42
C GLU A 14 16.36 -10.12 43.80
N PRO A 15 16.31 -9.95 42.47
CA PRO A 15 15.13 -9.40 41.80
C PRO A 15 14.04 -10.46 41.69
N ARG A 16 12.85 -10.17 42.24
CA ARG A 16 11.66 -11.01 42.04
C ARG A 16 11.21 -10.95 40.59
N VAL A 17 11.39 -12.06 39.88
CA VAL A 17 10.75 -12.36 38.59
C VAL A 17 9.29 -12.71 38.84
N GLY A 18 8.37 -12.09 38.11
CA GLY A 18 7.00 -12.60 37.96
C GLY A 18 5.89 -11.55 37.98
N SER A 19 5.82 -10.67 36.97
CA SER A 19 4.54 -10.08 36.58
C SER A 19 3.88 -11.03 35.58
N VAL A 20 2.92 -11.81 36.07
CA VAL A 20 2.00 -12.58 35.24
C VAL A 20 1.12 -11.58 34.51
N TRP A 21 1.27 -11.48 33.18
CA TRP A 21 0.31 -10.76 32.35
C TRP A 21 -1.00 -11.56 32.35
N THR A 22 -1.95 -11.17 33.20
CA THR A 22 -3.33 -11.65 33.07
C THR A 22 -3.88 -11.20 31.74
N VAL A 23 -4.11 -12.15 30.83
CA VAL A 23 -4.87 -11.94 29.60
C VAL A 23 -6.27 -11.51 30.01
N GLN A 24 -6.58 -10.21 29.86
CA GLN A 24 -7.96 -9.73 29.98
C GLN A 24 -8.80 -10.47 28.93
N ALA A 25 -10.03 -10.85 29.31
CA ALA A 25 -10.99 -11.45 28.40
C ALA A 25 -11.04 -10.67 27.07
N PRO A 26 -11.22 -11.34 25.91
CA PRO A 26 -11.19 -10.67 24.62
C PRO A 26 -12.17 -9.50 24.64
N VAL A 27 -11.64 -8.28 24.47
CA VAL A 27 -12.45 -7.09 24.26
C VAL A 27 -13.28 -7.36 23.02
N GLN A 28 -14.59 -7.55 23.20
CA GLN A 28 -15.52 -7.59 22.08
C GLN A 28 -15.51 -6.21 21.45
N TRP A 29 -14.79 -6.07 20.34
CA TRP A 29 -14.87 -4.90 19.48
C TRP A 29 -16.27 -4.88 18.87
N THR A 30 -17.21 -4.20 19.52
CA THR A 30 -18.46 -3.82 18.87
C THR A 30 -18.11 -2.86 17.75
N GLN A 31 -18.26 -3.31 16.50
CA GLN A 31 -18.07 -2.49 15.30
C GLN A 31 -18.92 -1.22 15.45
N PRO A 32 -18.33 0.00 15.50
CA PRO A 32 -19.12 1.22 15.53
C PRO A 32 -20.03 1.26 14.29
N GLY A 33 -21.32 1.60 14.41
CA GLY A 33 -22.14 1.97 13.25
C GLY A 33 -22.65 0.85 12.33
N GLN A 34 -22.76 -0.41 12.80
CA GLN A 34 -23.60 -1.41 12.11
C GLN A 34 -25.10 -1.31 12.47
N GLY A 35 -25.47 -0.45 13.42
CA GLY A 35 -26.87 -0.21 13.81
C GLY A 35 -27.66 0.62 12.79
N PRO A 36 -29.01 0.53 12.81
CA PRO A 36 -29.87 1.41 12.00
C PRO A 36 -29.62 2.88 12.34
N CYS A 37 -29.91 3.78 11.38
CA CYS A 37 -29.63 5.21 11.44
C CYS A 37 -30.25 5.95 12.65
N ASP A 38 -31.11 5.29 13.43
CA ASP A 38 -31.93 5.91 14.48
C ASP A 38 -31.37 5.74 15.91
N ALA A 39 -30.13 5.25 16.08
CA ALA A 39 -29.59 4.92 17.41
C ALA A 39 -28.70 6.01 18.06
N VAL A 40 -28.87 7.30 17.71
CA VAL A 40 -28.15 8.40 18.38
C VAL A 40 -29.13 9.49 18.80
N GLY A 41 -29.84 9.25 19.91
CA GLY A 41 -30.51 10.29 20.69
C GLY A 41 -29.51 11.02 21.59
N GLY A 42 -28.56 11.72 21.00
CA GLY A 42 -27.60 12.58 21.70
C GLY A 42 -27.60 13.96 21.05
N GLU A 43 -27.49 15.02 21.86
CA GLU A 43 -27.45 16.41 21.37
C GLU A 43 -26.43 16.56 20.23
N PRO A 44 -26.77 17.29 19.16
CA PRO A 44 -25.86 17.49 18.04
C PRO A 44 -24.59 18.18 18.53
N ALA A 45 -23.43 17.60 18.19
CA ALA A 45 -22.16 18.29 18.37
C ALA A 45 -22.21 19.64 17.63
N PRO A 46 -21.66 20.73 18.21
CA PRO A 46 -21.69 22.03 17.57
C PRO A 46 -21.07 21.94 16.17
N ALA A 47 -21.79 22.47 15.19
CA ALA A 47 -21.38 22.47 13.79
C ALA A 47 -19.93 22.95 13.67
N ALA A 48 -19.04 22.08 13.17
CA ALA A 48 -17.68 22.48 12.86
C ALA A 48 -17.74 23.65 11.87
N ALA A 49 -17.08 24.75 12.20
CA ALA A 49 -16.99 25.92 11.34
C ALA A 49 -16.53 25.50 9.93
N PRO A 50 -17.12 26.06 8.86
CA PRO A 50 -16.75 25.68 7.51
C PRO A 50 -15.27 25.92 7.31
N VAL A 51 -14.51 24.85 7.07
CA VAL A 51 -13.11 24.95 6.67
C VAL A 51 -13.12 25.64 5.30
N ALA A 52 -12.65 26.89 5.27
CA ALA A 52 -12.59 27.67 4.05
C ALA A 52 -11.89 26.87 2.95
N ALA A 53 -12.45 26.91 1.74
CA ALA A 53 -11.88 26.24 0.58
C ALA A 53 -10.44 26.69 0.38
N VAL A 54 -9.48 25.81 0.64
CA VAL A 54 -8.09 26.02 0.21
C VAL A 54 -8.05 25.71 -1.27
N GLU A 55 -8.28 26.72 -2.11
CA GLU A 55 -7.91 26.66 -3.52
C GLU A 55 -6.41 26.38 -3.60
N CYS A 56 -6.03 25.30 -4.28
CA CYS A 56 -4.65 25.03 -4.68
C CYS A 56 -4.21 26.10 -5.69
N ASN A 57 -3.78 27.26 -5.19
CA ASN A 57 -3.16 28.29 -6.02
C ASN A 57 -1.66 27.98 -6.15
N PRO A 58 -1.09 27.82 -7.37
CA PRO A 58 0.33 27.56 -7.55
C PRO A 58 1.16 28.74 -7.05
N VAL A 59 1.82 28.58 -5.90
CA VAL A 59 2.70 29.59 -5.32
C VAL A 59 3.93 29.74 -6.22
N ARG A 60 4.04 30.88 -6.91
CA ARG A 60 5.28 31.33 -7.57
C ARG A 60 6.35 31.55 -6.49
N ARG A 61 7.43 30.76 -6.52
CA ARG A 61 8.60 30.93 -5.65
C ARG A 61 9.34 32.23 -6.01
N ARG A 62 9.57 33.09 -5.02
CA ARG A 62 10.69 34.05 -5.06
C ARG A 62 11.88 33.40 -4.37
N GLN A 63 12.96 33.26 -5.14
CA GLN A 63 14.29 32.86 -4.69
C GLN A 63 14.83 33.87 -3.67
N ARG A 64 15.34 33.39 -2.54
CA ARG A 64 16.37 34.08 -1.76
C ARG A 64 17.40 33.04 -1.33
N ASP A 65 18.59 33.22 -1.89
CA ASP A 65 19.81 32.50 -1.58
C ASP A 65 20.25 32.77 -0.14
N LEU A 66 20.78 31.75 0.54
CA LEU A 66 21.76 31.88 1.64
C LEU A 66 22.56 30.55 1.73
N PRO A 67 23.87 30.60 2.07
CA PRO A 67 24.85 29.59 1.67
C PRO A 67 25.09 28.46 2.67
N CYS A 68 25.63 27.36 2.15
CA CYS A 68 26.16 26.21 2.87
C CYS A 68 27.33 26.59 3.79
N SER A 69 27.37 25.99 4.99
CA SER A 69 28.61 25.78 5.74
C SER A 69 28.66 24.32 6.23
N GLU A 70 29.76 23.64 5.90
CA GLU A 70 30.09 22.29 6.34
C GLU A 70 30.51 22.27 7.82
N PRO A 71 30.25 21.19 8.59
CA PRO A 71 30.82 21.05 9.92
C PRO A 71 32.20 20.39 9.87
N VAL A 72 33.18 21.07 10.48
CA VAL A 72 34.52 20.57 10.83
C VAL A 72 34.41 19.68 12.07
N VAL A 73 34.90 18.43 12.00
CA VAL A 73 35.02 17.53 13.15
C VAL A 73 36.45 17.59 13.69
N ARG A 74 36.61 17.97 14.96
CA ARG A 74 37.83 17.77 15.76
C ARG A 74 37.66 16.49 16.58
N GLY A 75 38.66 15.61 16.54
CA GLY A 75 38.74 14.44 17.39
C GLY A 75 39.45 14.73 18.72
N GLU A 76 39.16 13.92 19.73
CA GLU A 76 40.08 13.50 20.81
C GLU A 76 39.43 12.36 21.64
N ASP A 77 40.17 11.24 21.69
CA ASP A 77 40.43 10.29 22.79
C ASP A 77 39.32 9.56 23.58
N GLY A 78 39.19 8.25 23.31
CA GLY A 78 39.57 7.18 24.27
C GLY A 78 38.54 6.63 25.28
N CYS A 79 38.04 5.40 25.04
CA CYS A 79 38.17 4.26 25.97
C CYS A 79 37.63 2.97 25.31
N GLY A 80 38.37 1.87 25.47
CA GLY A 80 38.25 0.68 24.63
C GLY A 80 37.28 -0.40 25.11
N PHE A 81 36.81 -1.18 24.15
CA PHE A 81 36.46 -2.60 24.31
C PHE A 81 36.96 -3.33 23.06
N GLY A 82 37.85 -4.30 23.27
CA GLY A 82 38.45 -5.10 22.20
C GLY A 82 37.41 -5.97 21.50
N ILE A 83 37.26 -5.75 20.19
CA ILE A 83 36.68 -6.71 19.26
C ILE A 83 37.73 -6.91 18.17
N GLU A 84 38.09 -8.18 17.93
CA GLU A 84 39.10 -8.55 16.94
C GLU A 84 38.73 -8.03 15.53
N PRO A 85 39.70 -7.51 14.74
CA PRO A 85 39.42 -6.93 13.44
C PRO A 85 39.28 -8.04 12.39
N GLY A 86 38.09 -8.65 12.34
CA GLY A 86 37.66 -9.54 11.25
C GLY A 86 36.47 -8.95 10.51
N SER A 87 36.72 -8.41 9.31
CA SER A 87 35.74 -8.05 8.25
C SER A 87 35.08 -6.66 8.22
N ALA A 88 35.65 -5.63 8.85
CA ALA A 88 35.30 -4.24 8.53
C ALA A 88 36.01 -3.77 7.24
N ALA A 89 35.63 -4.33 6.10
CA ALA A 89 36.07 -3.86 4.79
C ALA A 89 34.88 -3.84 3.82
N ALA A 90 34.24 -2.67 3.71
CA ALA A 90 33.70 -2.07 2.48
C ALA A 90 32.52 -1.11 2.79
N TYR A 91 32.80 0.02 3.44
CA TYR A 91 32.01 1.23 3.23
C TYR A 91 32.85 2.21 2.40
N GLY A 92 33.09 1.80 1.16
CA GLY A 92 33.68 2.62 0.11
C GLY A 92 32.57 3.12 -0.81
N ASN A 93 32.66 4.38 -1.18
CA ASN A 93 31.72 5.13 -2.01
C ASN A 93 31.72 4.63 -3.48
N GLY A 94 31.20 3.43 -3.71
CA GLY A 94 31.01 2.82 -5.03
C GLY A 94 29.68 2.08 -5.05
N LEU A 95 28.96 2.13 -6.18
CA LEU A 95 27.75 1.34 -6.39
C LEU A 95 28.07 -0.12 -6.10
N VAL A 96 27.62 -0.63 -4.96
CA VAL A 96 27.85 -1.99 -4.51
C VAL A 96 27.00 -2.90 -5.38
N THR A 97 27.52 -3.26 -6.55
CA THR A 97 27.09 -4.44 -7.30
C THR A 97 27.40 -5.64 -6.40
N GLY A 98 26.39 -6.05 -5.64
CA GLY A 98 26.51 -7.01 -4.53
C GLY A 98 25.62 -6.71 -3.32
N ASP A 99 24.93 -5.56 -3.28
CA ASP A 99 24.00 -5.24 -2.19
C ASP A 99 22.60 -5.84 -2.40
N TYR A 100 22.25 -6.27 -3.61
CA TYR A 100 20.93 -6.87 -3.88
C TYR A 100 20.67 -8.11 -2.98
N GLU A 101 21.64 -9.02 -2.90
CA GLU A 101 21.55 -10.22 -2.08
C GLU A 101 21.46 -9.89 -0.58
N ALA A 102 22.14 -8.83 -0.13
CA ALA A 102 22.06 -8.35 1.25
C ALA A 102 20.69 -7.72 1.56
N ARG A 103 20.20 -6.83 0.69
CA ARG A 103 18.88 -6.18 0.81
C ARG A 103 17.73 -7.17 0.83
N PHE A 104 17.77 -8.17 -0.04
CA PHE A 104 16.67 -9.12 -0.26
C PHE A 104 16.94 -10.53 0.24
N GLY A 105 17.97 -10.71 1.07
CA GLY A 105 18.28 -12.00 1.68
C GLY A 105 17.11 -12.58 2.49
N GLY A 106 16.26 -11.73 3.08
CA GLY A 106 15.01 -12.15 3.72
C GLY A 106 14.00 -12.75 2.73
N ILE A 107 13.81 -12.12 1.57
CA ILE A 107 12.95 -12.63 0.49
C ILE A 107 13.49 -13.95 -0.04
N ARG A 108 14.81 -14.06 -0.22
CA ARG A 108 15.47 -15.30 -0.63
C ARG A 108 15.22 -16.45 0.34
N ARG A 109 15.32 -16.20 1.66
CA ARG A 109 15.05 -17.23 2.68
C ARG A 109 13.58 -17.64 2.70
N LEU A 110 12.67 -16.73 2.35
CA LEU A 110 11.23 -16.98 2.33
C LEU A 110 10.78 -17.75 1.06
N LEU A 111 11.22 -17.32 -0.12
CA LEU A 111 10.72 -17.80 -1.41
C LEU A 111 11.71 -18.72 -2.16
N GLY A 112 12.95 -18.78 -1.71
CA GLY A 112 14.03 -19.53 -2.34
C GLY A 112 14.79 -18.74 -3.41
N ALA A 113 15.97 -19.28 -3.78
CA ALA A 113 16.89 -18.67 -4.73
C ALA A 113 16.30 -18.47 -6.14
N ALA A 114 15.58 -19.49 -6.64
CA ALA A 114 14.99 -19.45 -7.97
C ALA A 114 13.88 -18.39 -8.08
N ALA A 115 13.07 -18.24 -7.04
CA ALA A 115 12.04 -17.22 -6.97
C ALA A 115 12.67 -15.82 -6.94
N GLN A 116 13.72 -15.61 -6.15
CA GLN A 116 14.43 -14.33 -6.09
C GLN A 116 14.97 -13.92 -7.47
N GLU A 117 15.56 -14.86 -8.23
CA GLU A 117 16.07 -14.58 -9.57
C GLU A 117 14.94 -14.21 -10.56
N ARG A 118 13.78 -14.87 -10.45
CA ARG A 118 12.59 -14.50 -11.25
C ARG A 118 12.13 -13.08 -10.92
N LEU A 119 12.05 -12.72 -9.63
CA LEU A 119 11.67 -11.38 -9.20
C LEU A 119 12.67 -10.33 -9.70
N ARG A 120 13.98 -10.60 -9.58
CA ARG A 120 15.04 -9.70 -10.04
C ARG A 120 14.96 -9.39 -11.54
N ARG A 121 14.44 -10.31 -12.35
CA ARG A 121 14.28 -10.13 -13.81
C ARG A 121 12.92 -9.58 -14.22
N ALA A 122 11.94 -9.59 -13.31
CA ALA A 122 10.57 -9.24 -13.63
C ALA A 122 10.37 -7.72 -13.76
N HIS A 123 9.45 -7.33 -14.64
CA HIS A 123 8.98 -5.96 -14.83
C HIS A 123 7.47 -5.87 -14.61
N VAL A 124 7.05 -5.15 -13.57
CA VAL A 124 5.63 -4.93 -13.22
C VAL A 124 5.18 -3.52 -13.58
N CYS A 125 4.01 -3.41 -14.21
CA CYS A 125 3.35 -2.12 -14.42
C CYS A 125 2.28 -1.90 -13.35
N VAL A 126 2.31 -0.76 -12.66
CA VAL A 126 1.28 -0.37 -11.68
C VAL A 126 0.53 0.83 -12.22
N VAL A 127 -0.77 0.65 -12.47
CA VAL A 127 -1.66 1.70 -13.00
C VAL A 127 -2.56 2.23 -11.89
N GLY A 128 -2.39 3.51 -11.57
CA GLY A 128 -2.92 4.17 -10.38
C GLY A 128 -1.99 3.98 -9.18
N VAL A 129 -1.39 5.06 -8.69
CA VAL A 129 -0.50 5.05 -7.50
C VAL A 129 -1.08 5.85 -6.34
N GLY A 130 -2.40 5.78 -6.18
CA GLY A 130 -3.13 6.37 -5.06
C GLY A 130 -3.08 5.52 -3.77
N GLY A 131 -4.21 5.43 -3.07
CA GLY A 131 -4.31 4.81 -1.75
C GLY A 131 -3.97 3.33 -1.69
N VAL A 132 -4.11 2.58 -2.78
CA VAL A 132 -3.73 1.16 -2.86
C VAL A 132 -2.39 1.00 -3.60
N GLY A 133 -2.30 1.59 -4.79
CA GLY A 133 -1.15 1.41 -5.67
C GLY A 133 0.17 1.88 -5.07
N SER A 134 0.19 2.97 -4.29
CA SER A 134 1.43 3.45 -3.67
C SER A 134 2.04 2.46 -2.68
N TRP A 135 1.21 1.75 -1.90
CA TRP A 135 1.68 0.69 -1.00
C TRP A 135 2.06 -0.59 -1.74
N ALA A 136 1.37 -0.88 -2.85
CA ALA A 136 1.75 -2.00 -3.70
C ALA A 136 3.13 -1.76 -4.34
N VAL A 137 3.41 -0.56 -4.84
CA VAL A 137 4.73 -0.17 -5.37
C VAL A 137 5.82 -0.37 -4.31
N GLU A 138 5.59 0.08 -3.09
CA GLU A 138 6.51 -0.11 -1.97
C GLU A 138 6.78 -1.60 -1.69
N ALA A 139 5.73 -2.42 -1.62
CA ALA A 139 5.86 -3.84 -1.35
C ALA A 139 6.56 -4.59 -2.49
N LEU A 140 6.29 -4.23 -3.75
CA LEU A 140 6.93 -4.78 -4.93
C LEU A 140 8.44 -4.44 -4.95
N ALA A 141 8.80 -3.19 -4.68
CA ALA A 141 10.19 -2.77 -4.56
C ALA A 141 10.92 -3.51 -3.42
N ARG A 142 10.27 -3.65 -2.26
CA ARG A 142 10.81 -4.40 -1.12
C ARG A 142 10.84 -5.92 -1.32
N SER A 143 10.19 -6.42 -2.36
CA SER A 143 10.25 -7.83 -2.76
C SER A 143 11.40 -8.13 -3.72
N GLY A 144 12.18 -7.12 -4.12
CA GLY A 144 13.33 -7.29 -5.00
C GLY A 144 12.96 -7.36 -6.49
N ILE A 145 11.83 -6.79 -6.90
CA ILE A 145 11.43 -6.76 -8.31
C ILE A 145 12.39 -5.87 -9.12
N GLY A 146 12.87 -6.38 -10.26
CA GLY A 146 13.85 -5.70 -11.10
C GLY A 146 13.35 -4.43 -11.78
N GLY A 147 12.11 -4.44 -12.27
CA GLY A 147 11.53 -3.35 -13.05
C GLY A 147 10.15 -2.92 -12.56
N LEU A 148 9.93 -1.61 -12.48
CA LEU A 148 8.63 -1.01 -12.16
C LEU A 148 8.28 0.10 -13.15
N THR A 149 7.11 0.00 -13.80
CA THR A 149 6.50 1.14 -14.49
C THR A 149 5.33 1.66 -13.66
N LEU A 150 5.31 2.97 -13.39
CA LEU A 150 4.32 3.62 -12.54
C LEU A 150 3.49 4.58 -13.39
N VAL A 151 2.18 4.37 -13.48
CA VAL A 151 1.29 5.17 -14.33
C VAL A 151 0.24 5.86 -13.49
N ASP A 152 0.31 7.18 -13.39
CA ASP A 152 -0.69 8.03 -12.75
C ASP A 152 -0.49 9.48 -13.22
N PHE A 153 -1.56 10.26 -13.31
CA PHE A 153 -1.48 11.64 -13.78
C PHE A 153 -1.48 12.65 -12.62
N ASP A 154 -1.89 12.22 -11.43
CA ASP A 154 -2.11 13.11 -10.30
C ASP A 154 -0.81 13.56 -9.62
N GLU A 155 -0.92 14.72 -8.97
CA GLU A 155 0.04 15.20 -7.97
C GLU A 155 -0.41 14.83 -6.55
N VAL A 156 0.54 14.86 -5.62
CA VAL A 156 0.26 14.62 -4.20
C VAL A 156 -0.54 15.79 -3.60
N CYS A 157 -1.67 15.50 -2.98
CA CYS A 157 -2.48 16.47 -2.26
C CYS A 157 -2.44 16.25 -0.74
N ILE A 158 -2.62 17.31 0.06
CA ILE A 158 -2.74 17.21 1.53
C ILE A 158 -3.86 16.28 1.96
N THR A 159 -4.96 16.19 1.21
CA THR A 159 -6.09 15.29 1.49
C THR A 159 -5.74 13.81 1.27
N ASN A 160 -4.53 13.50 0.80
CA ASN A 160 -4.06 12.13 0.58
C ASN A 160 -3.33 11.54 1.80
N VAL A 161 -2.96 12.37 2.79
CA VAL A 161 -2.17 11.98 3.97
C VAL A 161 -2.77 10.80 4.74
N ASN A 162 -4.10 10.68 4.76
CA ASN A 162 -4.78 9.61 5.48
C ASN A 162 -4.59 8.20 4.87
N ARG A 163 -4.06 8.08 3.63
CA ARG A 163 -4.08 6.81 2.90
C ARG A 163 -2.98 6.57 1.86
N GLN A 164 -2.23 7.59 1.43
CA GLN A 164 -1.25 7.44 0.34
C GLN A 164 0.18 7.59 0.86
N LEU A 165 1.04 6.64 0.49
CA LEU A 165 2.45 6.62 0.91
C LEU A 165 3.26 7.89 0.56
N PRO A 166 3.15 8.52 -0.64
CA PRO A 166 3.95 9.69 -0.97
C PRO A 166 3.45 11.00 -0.34
N ALA A 167 2.32 10.99 0.39
CA ALA A 167 1.70 12.17 0.96
C ALA A 167 2.38 12.62 2.26
N LEU A 168 3.53 13.26 2.13
CA LEU A 168 4.35 13.79 3.22
C LEU A 168 4.44 15.32 3.16
N SER A 169 4.61 15.96 4.31
CA SER A 169 4.91 17.39 4.39
C SER A 169 6.12 17.74 3.53
N GLY A 170 5.99 18.81 2.73
CA GLY A 170 7.03 19.23 1.77
C GLY A 170 6.95 18.55 0.40
N GLN A 171 6.06 17.56 0.20
CA GLN A 171 5.91 16.84 -1.07
C GLN A 171 4.62 17.18 -1.85
N PHE A 172 3.73 18.01 -1.27
CA PHE A 172 2.47 18.40 -1.91
C PHE A 172 2.70 19.16 -3.23
N GLY A 173 1.90 18.85 -4.26
CA GLY A 173 2.01 19.42 -5.61
C GLY A 173 3.09 18.76 -6.48
N ARG A 174 3.80 17.75 -5.99
CA ARG A 174 4.74 16.97 -6.83
C ARG A 174 4.02 15.77 -7.47
N PRO A 175 4.40 15.35 -8.69
CA PRO A 175 3.84 14.16 -9.33
C PRO A 175 4.01 12.91 -8.46
N LYS A 176 2.92 12.14 -8.27
CA LYS A 176 2.94 10.93 -7.43
C LYS A 176 3.94 9.89 -7.95
N VAL A 177 3.97 9.69 -9.27
CA VAL A 177 4.84 8.70 -9.92
C VAL A 177 6.32 9.02 -9.74
N GLU A 178 6.71 10.30 -9.78
CA GLU A 178 8.10 10.72 -9.61
C GLU A 178 8.59 10.49 -8.18
N LEU A 179 7.77 10.87 -7.19
CA LEU A 179 8.08 10.65 -5.77
C LEU A 179 8.24 9.17 -5.44
N LEU A 180 7.35 8.32 -5.98
CA LEU A 180 7.47 6.89 -5.79
C LEU A 180 8.68 6.33 -6.53
N ALA A 181 9.02 6.83 -7.71
CA ALA A 181 10.21 6.40 -8.42
C ALA A 181 11.50 6.76 -7.67
N GLU A 182 11.61 7.97 -7.11
CA GLU A 182 12.68 8.35 -6.19
C GLU A 182 12.78 7.40 -5.01
N ARG A 183 11.63 7.10 -4.38
CA ARG A 183 11.56 6.18 -3.24
C ARG A 183 11.99 4.76 -3.59
N VAL A 184 11.56 4.23 -4.73
CA VAL A 184 11.98 2.89 -5.21
C VAL A 184 13.49 2.85 -5.42
N ARG A 185 14.10 3.88 -6.02
CA ARG A 185 15.56 3.93 -6.23
C ARG A 185 16.34 3.97 -4.91
N LEU A 186 15.78 4.57 -3.86
CA LEU A 186 16.38 4.50 -2.51
C LEU A 186 16.31 3.08 -1.91
N ILE A 187 15.24 2.33 -2.21
CA ILE A 187 15.04 0.95 -1.76
C ILE A 187 15.92 -0.03 -2.54
N GLN A 188 15.99 0.11 -3.86
CA GLN A 188 16.72 -0.75 -4.77
C GLN A 188 17.36 0.10 -5.88
N PRO A 189 18.62 0.53 -5.73
CA PRO A 189 19.30 1.37 -6.72
C PRO A 189 19.44 0.72 -8.10
N GLU A 190 19.49 -0.62 -8.16
CA GLU A 190 19.55 -1.41 -9.39
C GLU A 190 18.18 -1.55 -10.09
N ALA A 191 17.07 -1.12 -9.48
CA ALA A 191 15.75 -1.25 -10.08
C ALA A 191 15.58 -0.31 -11.28
N GLU A 192 15.06 -0.84 -12.39
CA GLU A 192 14.62 -0.02 -13.50
C GLU A 192 13.24 0.57 -13.17
N VAL A 193 13.17 1.90 -12.99
CA VAL A 193 11.90 2.57 -12.64
C VAL A 193 11.51 3.60 -13.69
N ARG A 194 10.35 3.39 -14.31
CA ARG A 194 9.77 4.25 -15.34
C ARG A 194 8.52 4.96 -14.80
N PRO A 195 8.63 6.21 -14.32
CA PRO A 195 7.45 7.02 -14.00
C PRO A 195 6.79 7.54 -15.28
N TRP A 196 5.48 7.37 -15.38
CA TRP A 196 4.65 7.85 -16.48
C TRP A 196 3.59 8.77 -15.88
N GLN A 197 3.85 10.08 -15.91
CA GLN A 197 2.88 11.08 -15.46
C GLN A 197 1.78 11.27 -16.51
N THR A 198 0.94 10.26 -16.68
CA THR A 198 -0.12 10.26 -17.69
C THR A 198 -1.35 9.52 -17.19
N GLN A 199 -2.50 9.91 -17.71
CA GLN A 199 -3.75 9.25 -17.38
C GLN A 199 -3.90 8.00 -18.26
N PHE A 200 -4.22 6.86 -17.66
CA PHE A 200 -4.60 5.69 -18.43
C PHE A 200 -5.98 5.91 -19.07
N THR A 201 -6.01 5.98 -20.40
CA THR A 201 -7.22 6.23 -21.21
C THR A 201 -7.18 5.39 -22.49
N ALA A 202 -8.27 5.39 -23.26
CA ALA A 202 -8.29 4.71 -24.57
C ALA A 202 -7.20 5.23 -25.53
N ARG A 203 -6.80 6.50 -25.40
CA ARG A 203 -5.77 7.12 -26.26
C ARG A 203 -4.35 6.70 -25.87
N THR A 204 -4.11 6.47 -24.59
CA THR A 204 -2.76 6.19 -24.05
C THR A 204 -2.53 4.70 -23.76
N ALA A 205 -3.60 3.90 -23.69
CA ALA A 205 -3.53 2.48 -23.32
C ALA A 205 -2.61 1.66 -24.23
N ALA A 206 -2.63 1.90 -25.55
CA ALA A 206 -1.81 1.15 -26.48
C ALA A 206 -0.32 1.36 -26.26
N GLU A 207 0.09 2.59 -25.98
CA GLU A 207 1.48 2.98 -25.72
C GLU A 207 1.95 2.46 -24.35
N ILE A 208 1.14 2.68 -23.30
CA ILE A 208 1.45 2.21 -21.95
C ILE A 208 1.61 0.69 -21.92
N LEU A 209 0.72 -0.04 -22.59
CA LEU A 209 0.73 -1.52 -22.61
C LEU A 209 1.61 -2.10 -23.72
N ALA A 210 2.39 -1.29 -24.44
CA ALA A 210 3.29 -1.78 -25.49
C ALA A 210 4.50 -2.52 -24.91
N HIS A 211 4.91 -2.19 -23.68
CA HIS A 211 6.02 -2.85 -23.01
C HIS A 211 5.60 -4.25 -22.54
N PRO A 212 6.47 -5.28 -22.67
CA PRO A 212 6.15 -6.65 -22.29
C PRO A 212 6.25 -6.83 -20.76
N TYR A 213 5.28 -6.32 -20.02
CA TYR A 213 5.22 -6.52 -18.57
C TYR A 213 4.95 -7.98 -18.23
N ASP A 214 5.62 -8.49 -17.19
CA ASP A 214 5.32 -9.82 -16.66
C ASP A 214 3.97 -9.84 -15.94
N VAL A 215 3.62 -8.74 -15.26
CA VAL A 215 2.32 -8.55 -14.61
C VAL A 215 1.92 -7.07 -14.65
N VAL A 216 0.63 -6.81 -14.87
CA VAL A 216 0.01 -5.50 -14.70
C VAL A 216 -0.83 -5.49 -13.42
N LEU A 217 -0.56 -4.54 -12.55
CA LEU A 217 -1.32 -4.26 -11.33
C LEU A 217 -2.24 -3.06 -11.55
N ASP A 218 -3.54 -3.32 -11.45
CA ASP A 218 -4.61 -2.35 -11.64
C ASP A 218 -5.16 -1.84 -10.30
N ALA A 219 -4.80 -0.61 -9.94
CA ALA A 219 -5.30 0.12 -8.78
C ALA A 219 -6.13 1.36 -9.18
N ILE A 220 -6.73 1.33 -10.37
CA ILE A 220 -7.65 2.38 -10.86
C ILE A 220 -8.98 2.33 -10.10
N ASP A 221 -9.52 3.51 -9.78
CA ASP A 221 -10.77 3.71 -9.03
C ASP A 221 -12.01 3.98 -9.91
N ARG A 222 -11.83 4.11 -11.23
CA ARG A 222 -12.91 4.32 -12.21
C ARG A 222 -13.26 3.03 -12.97
N PRO A 223 -14.49 2.50 -12.88
CA PRO A 223 -14.86 1.21 -13.49
C PRO A 223 -14.59 1.11 -15.00
N ALA A 224 -14.79 2.21 -15.75
CA ALA A 224 -14.61 2.23 -17.20
C ALA A 224 -13.14 2.06 -17.62
N LEU A 225 -12.24 2.79 -16.95
CA LEU A 225 -10.79 2.69 -17.20
C LEU A 225 -10.23 1.36 -16.71
N LYS A 226 -10.77 0.86 -15.59
CA LYS A 226 -10.48 -0.47 -15.05
C LYS A 226 -10.81 -1.59 -16.03
N ALA A 227 -12.03 -1.56 -16.59
CA ALA A 227 -12.46 -2.52 -17.59
C ALA A 227 -11.63 -2.42 -18.88
N LEU A 228 -11.29 -1.20 -19.32
CA LEU A 228 -10.41 -0.97 -20.46
C LEU A 228 -9.03 -1.59 -20.24
N LEU A 229 -8.42 -1.38 -19.07
CA LEU A 229 -7.09 -1.92 -18.73
C LEU A 229 -7.12 -3.45 -18.75
N ILE A 230 -8.07 -4.06 -18.06
CA ILE A 230 -8.23 -5.52 -18.00
C ILE A 230 -8.42 -6.12 -19.40
N ALA A 231 -9.26 -5.49 -20.24
CA ALA A 231 -9.47 -5.94 -21.61
C ALA A 231 -8.21 -5.81 -22.47
N GLY A 232 -7.52 -4.66 -22.40
CA GLY A 232 -6.28 -4.41 -23.13
C GLY A 232 -5.14 -5.35 -22.73
N CYS A 233 -5.06 -5.73 -21.45
CA CYS A 233 -4.14 -6.76 -20.96
C CYS A 233 -4.47 -8.13 -21.55
N ARG A 234 -5.75 -8.53 -21.54
CA ARG A 234 -6.19 -9.81 -22.12
C ARG A 234 -5.87 -9.90 -23.62
N GLU A 235 -6.09 -8.83 -24.38
CA GLU A 235 -5.76 -8.77 -25.82
C GLU A 235 -4.26 -8.95 -26.10
N ARG A 236 -3.40 -8.58 -25.15
CA ARG A 236 -1.93 -8.66 -25.24
C ARG A 236 -1.34 -9.86 -24.49
N ASN A 237 -2.18 -10.73 -23.93
CA ASN A 237 -1.77 -11.83 -23.05
C ASN A 237 -0.92 -11.38 -21.84
N LEU A 238 -1.17 -10.18 -21.33
CA LEU A 238 -0.54 -9.67 -20.11
C LEU A 238 -1.34 -10.14 -18.88
N PRO A 239 -0.72 -10.85 -17.92
CA PRO A 239 -1.35 -11.16 -16.65
C PRO A 239 -1.77 -9.88 -15.92
N VAL A 240 -3.00 -9.85 -15.40
CA VAL A 240 -3.52 -8.68 -14.68
C VAL A 240 -4.06 -9.06 -13.31
N VAL A 241 -3.65 -8.28 -12.31
CA VAL A 241 -4.17 -8.31 -10.94
C VAL A 241 -4.88 -6.99 -10.71
N SER A 242 -6.07 -7.02 -10.11
CA SER A 242 -6.89 -5.84 -9.93
C SER A 242 -7.25 -5.64 -8.46
N SER A 243 -7.40 -4.38 -8.03
CA SER A 243 -7.89 -4.02 -6.70
C SER A 243 -9.30 -3.49 -6.74
N GLY A 244 -10.11 -3.88 -5.76
CA GLY A 244 -11.42 -3.30 -5.48
C GLY A 244 -11.37 -1.99 -4.72
N GLY A 245 -12.55 -1.55 -4.27
CA GLY A 245 -12.74 -0.31 -3.52
C GLY A 245 -12.42 -0.49 -2.04
N ALA A 246 -11.32 0.12 -1.60
CA ALA A 246 -10.92 0.12 -0.18
C ALA A 246 -11.59 1.23 0.67
N GLY A 247 -12.41 2.09 0.05
CA GLY A 247 -13.15 3.15 0.75
C GLY A 247 -14.33 2.62 1.56
N GLY A 248 -14.59 3.27 2.69
CA GLY A 248 -15.67 2.94 3.61
C GLY A 248 -15.39 1.69 4.43
N ARG A 249 -14.14 1.23 4.50
CA ARG A 249 -13.72 -0.01 5.16
C ARG A 249 -12.83 0.31 6.35
N ARG A 250 -12.83 -0.58 7.35
CA ARG A 250 -12.14 -0.41 8.65
C ARG A 250 -11.43 -1.67 9.11
N ASP A 251 -11.79 -2.83 8.59
CA ASP A 251 -11.21 -4.10 9.04
C ASP A 251 -10.22 -4.64 7.99
N PRO A 252 -8.90 -4.41 8.17
CA PRO A 252 -7.91 -4.93 7.23
C PRO A 252 -7.82 -6.46 7.25
N THR A 253 -8.33 -7.15 8.27
CA THR A 253 -8.28 -8.61 8.37
C THR A 253 -9.29 -9.30 7.44
N GLN A 254 -10.27 -8.56 6.93
CA GLN A 254 -11.26 -9.04 5.97
C GLN A 254 -10.81 -8.93 4.51
N VAL A 255 -9.60 -8.43 4.23
CA VAL A 255 -9.06 -8.39 2.86
C VAL A 255 -8.89 -9.81 2.33
N ARG A 256 -9.46 -10.06 1.14
CA ARG A 256 -9.47 -11.35 0.46
C ARG A 256 -9.00 -11.20 -0.99
N VAL A 257 -8.56 -12.31 -1.57
CA VAL A 257 -8.22 -12.43 -2.99
C VAL A 257 -9.11 -13.49 -3.62
N GLU A 258 -9.79 -13.14 -4.71
CA GLU A 258 -10.62 -14.07 -5.49
C GLU A 258 -10.56 -13.74 -6.98
N ASP A 259 -11.02 -14.66 -7.83
CA ASP A 259 -11.30 -14.31 -9.23
C ASP A 259 -12.41 -13.24 -9.29
N LEU A 260 -12.26 -12.28 -10.20
CA LEU A 260 -13.20 -11.18 -10.40
C LEU A 260 -14.66 -11.67 -10.51
N ALA A 261 -14.91 -12.83 -11.13
CA ALA A 261 -16.25 -13.41 -11.25
C ALA A 261 -16.93 -13.74 -9.91
N ARG A 262 -16.15 -13.97 -8.85
CA ARG A 262 -16.58 -14.42 -7.51
C ARG A 262 -16.58 -13.31 -6.47
N VAL A 263 -16.00 -12.15 -6.77
CA VAL A 263 -16.00 -10.99 -5.88
C VAL A 263 -17.42 -10.56 -5.51
N THR A 264 -17.63 -10.33 -4.20
CA THR A 264 -18.88 -9.86 -3.62
C THR A 264 -18.71 -8.52 -2.89
N HIS A 265 -19.82 -7.83 -2.58
CA HIS A 265 -19.84 -6.63 -1.74
C HIS A 265 -18.91 -5.48 -2.18
N ASP A 266 -18.57 -5.39 -3.47
CA ASP A 266 -17.73 -4.35 -4.03
C ASP A 266 -18.38 -3.74 -5.27
N ARG A 267 -18.86 -2.48 -5.15
CA ARG A 267 -19.55 -1.77 -6.24
C ARG A 267 -18.63 -1.42 -7.40
N LEU A 268 -17.35 -1.12 -7.14
CA LEU A 268 -16.36 -0.80 -8.17
C LEU A 268 -16.10 -2.02 -9.06
N LEU A 269 -15.85 -3.18 -8.44
CA LEU A 269 -15.61 -4.43 -9.17
C LEU A 269 -16.90 -4.98 -9.80
N GLN A 270 -18.07 -4.77 -9.18
CA GLN A 270 -19.36 -5.11 -9.79
C GLN A 270 -19.60 -4.31 -11.08
N ALA A 271 -19.38 -2.99 -11.06
CA ALA A 271 -19.51 -2.14 -12.23
C ALA A 271 -18.49 -2.52 -13.31
N THR A 272 -17.25 -2.81 -12.92
CA THR A 272 -16.17 -3.26 -13.81
C THR A 272 -16.56 -4.57 -14.50
N ARG A 273 -17.04 -5.57 -13.76
CA ARG A 273 -17.55 -6.83 -14.33
C ARG A 273 -18.66 -6.63 -15.33
N LYS A 274 -19.60 -5.74 -15.04
CA LYS A 274 -20.71 -5.42 -15.95
C LYS A 274 -20.16 -4.89 -17.28
N LEU A 275 -19.21 -3.96 -17.23
CA LEU A 275 -18.57 -3.40 -18.43
C LEU A 275 -17.78 -4.47 -19.21
N LEU A 276 -17.00 -5.31 -18.53
CA LEU A 276 -16.27 -6.41 -19.18
C LEU A 276 -17.19 -7.40 -19.91
N ARG A 277 -18.33 -7.76 -19.32
CA ARG A 277 -19.33 -8.67 -19.92
C ARG A 277 -20.09 -8.07 -21.09
N THR A 278 -20.36 -6.76 -21.02
CA THR A 278 -21.18 -6.06 -22.02
C THR A 278 -20.35 -5.57 -23.20
N ARG A 279 -19.13 -5.07 -22.96
CA ARG A 279 -18.31 -4.37 -23.96
C ARG A 279 -17.05 -5.11 -24.40
N HIS A 280 -16.55 -6.06 -23.61
CA HIS A 280 -15.25 -6.70 -23.86
C HIS A 280 -15.35 -8.23 -23.94
N GLY A 281 -16.53 -8.80 -24.14
CA GLY A 281 -16.69 -10.24 -24.40
C GLY A 281 -16.23 -11.17 -23.26
N PHE A 282 -16.18 -10.69 -22.01
CA PHE A 282 -15.91 -11.58 -20.86
C PHE A 282 -17.10 -12.50 -20.56
N PRO A 283 -16.88 -13.66 -19.91
CA PRO A 283 -17.93 -14.62 -19.61
C PRO A 283 -19.17 -14.01 -18.92
N ARG A 284 -20.33 -14.18 -19.55
CA ARG A 284 -21.63 -13.71 -19.03
C ARG A 284 -22.21 -14.64 -17.97
N VAL A 285 -21.88 -15.93 -18.04
CA VAL A 285 -22.32 -16.94 -17.08
C VAL A 285 -21.81 -16.58 -15.68
N PRO A 286 -22.70 -16.45 -14.67
CA PRO A 286 -22.29 -16.23 -13.29
C PRO A 286 -21.34 -17.32 -12.78
N GLY A 287 -20.35 -16.96 -11.97
CA GLY A 287 -19.39 -17.91 -11.39
C GLY A 287 -18.32 -18.47 -12.35
N ARG A 288 -18.51 -18.36 -13.68
CA ARG A 288 -17.46 -18.72 -14.64
C ARG A 288 -16.25 -17.77 -14.47
N PRO A 289 -15.04 -18.29 -14.18
CA PRO A 289 -13.87 -17.45 -13.94
C PRO A 289 -13.60 -16.48 -15.08
N MET A 290 -13.23 -15.25 -14.73
CA MET A 290 -12.81 -14.22 -15.68
C MET A 290 -11.30 -14.27 -15.94
N GLY A 291 -10.53 -14.99 -15.12
CA GLY A 291 -9.08 -15.07 -15.22
C GLY A 291 -8.39 -13.80 -14.74
N VAL A 292 -9.01 -13.07 -13.81
CA VAL A 292 -8.50 -11.81 -13.27
C VAL A 292 -8.55 -11.90 -11.75
N TRP A 293 -7.39 -11.96 -11.11
CA TRP A 293 -7.31 -11.96 -9.66
C TRP A 293 -7.66 -10.59 -9.10
N CYS A 294 -8.48 -10.57 -8.06
CA CYS A 294 -8.99 -9.35 -7.46
C CYS A 294 -8.84 -9.34 -5.95
N VAL A 295 -8.22 -8.27 -5.43
CA VAL A 295 -8.21 -7.97 -4.00
C VAL A 295 -9.47 -7.20 -3.65
N TYR A 296 -10.22 -7.65 -2.64
CA TYR A 296 -11.44 -6.99 -2.18
C TYR A 296 -11.67 -7.23 -0.68
N SER A 297 -12.67 -6.57 -0.10
CA SER A 297 -13.15 -6.86 1.26
C SER A 297 -14.67 -7.05 1.25
N PRO A 298 -15.19 -8.14 1.86
CA PRO A 298 -16.62 -8.36 1.99
C PRO A 298 -17.29 -7.48 3.06
N GLU A 299 -16.55 -6.59 3.76
CA GLU A 299 -16.92 -5.88 5.01
C GLU A 299 -18.23 -5.03 5.11
N PRO A 300 -19.21 -4.94 4.22
CA PRO A 300 -19.98 -3.67 4.06
C PRO A 300 -19.25 -2.31 4.19
N PRO A 301 -19.50 -1.34 3.31
CA PRO A 301 -18.96 0.00 3.48
C PRO A 301 -19.75 0.82 4.51
N VAL A 302 -19.06 1.71 5.23
CA VAL A 302 -19.65 2.79 6.03
C VAL A 302 -19.68 4.11 5.25
N PHE A 303 -20.68 4.93 5.54
CA PHE A 303 -20.99 6.18 4.86
C PHE A 303 -21.00 7.35 5.84
N PRO A 304 -20.34 8.48 5.52
CA PRO A 304 -20.40 9.69 6.33
C PRO A 304 -21.80 10.32 6.28
N GLN A 305 -22.24 10.87 7.41
CA GLN A 305 -23.52 11.54 7.57
C GLN A 305 -23.33 13.06 7.76
N PRO A 306 -24.36 13.89 7.48
CA PRO A 306 -24.29 15.35 7.65
C PRO A 306 -23.99 15.81 9.08
N ASP A 307 -24.34 15.00 10.08
CA ASP A 307 -24.08 15.26 11.51
C ASP A 307 -22.66 14.86 11.95
N GLY A 308 -21.83 14.36 11.04
CA GLY A 308 -20.47 13.89 11.31
C GLY A 308 -20.39 12.44 11.79
N SER A 309 -21.52 11.75 11.99
CA SER A 309 -21.55 10.32 12.29
C SER A 309 -21.27 9.46 11.04
N VAL A 310 -21.12 8.15 11.24
CA VAL A 310 -20.97 7.17 10.15
C VAL A 310 -21.96 6.03 10.34
N CYS A 311 -22.58 5.56 9.25
CA CYS A 311 -23.50 4.42 9.31
C CYS A 311 -23.44 3.56 8.03
N GLY A 312 -24.19 2.45 8.00
CA GLY A 312 -24.22 1.51 6.86
C GLY A 312 -25.09 1.96 5.67
N GLN A 313 -25.75 3.13 5.75
CA GLN A 313 -26.61 3.66 4.69
C GLN A 313 -26.11 5.03 4.21
N PRO A 314 -26.14 5.31 2.90
CA PRO A 314 -25.78 6.62 2.40
C PRO A 314 -26.84 7.65 2.79
N ALA A 315 -26.42 8.87 3.11
CA ALA A 315 -27.34 9.98 3.32
C ALA A 315 -28.11 10.31 2.02
N PRO A 316 -29.39 10.73 2.11
CA PRO A 316 -30.19 11.11 0.94
C PRO A 316 -29.51 12.21 0.13
N GLY A 317 -29.35 12.01 -1.18
CA GLY A 317 -28.82 13.03 -2.10
C GLY A 317 -27.29 13.16 -2.19
N VAL A 318 -26.51 12.30 -1.51
CA VAL A 318 -25.04 12.31 -1.62
C VAL A 318 -24.56 11.50 -2.83
N ASP A 319 -23.87 12.15 -3.76
CA ASP A 319 -23.20 11.49 -4.89
C ASP A 319 -21.91 10.82 -4.38
N LEU A 320 -21.95 9.49 -4.25
CA LEU A 320 -20.90 8.62 -3.68
C LEU A 320 -19.70 8.42 -4.62
N ARG A 321 -19.28 9.48 -5.32
CA ARG A 321 -18.01 9.46 -6.07
C ARG A 321 -16.85 9.44 -5.07
N LEU A 322 -15.73 8.82 -5.44
CA LEU A 322 -14.45 8.89 -4.71
C LEU A 322 -13.82 10.30 -4.83
N ASP A 323 -14.62 11.35 -4.66
CA ASP A 323 -14.15 12.72 -4.63
C ASP A 323 -13.71 13.08 -3.21
N CYS A 324 -12.65 13.88 -3.10
CA CYS A 324 -12.05 14.37 -1.88
C CYS A 324 -12.99 15.23 -1.02
N ARG A 325 -14.17 15.64 -1.53
CA ARG A 325 -15.16 16.46 -0.81
C ARG A 325 -16.42 15.72 -0.33
N SER A 326 -16.81 14.60 -0.94
CA SER A 326 -18.11 13.95 -0.66
C SER A 326 -18.09 12.41 -0.76
N GLY A 327 -16.90 11.81 -0.78
CA GLY A 327 -16.72 10.37 -0.92
C GLY A 327 -16.66 9.60 0.40
N TYR A 328 -16.39 8.30 0.26
CA TYR A 328 -16.11 7.43 1.40
C TYR A 328 -14.91 7.92 2.23
N GLY A 329 -15.00 7.75 3.55
CA GLY A 329 -13.81 7.78 4.40
C GLY A 329 -12.86 6.62 4.07
N THR A 330 -11.57 6.81 4.36
CA THR A 330 -10.52 5.82 4.08
C THR A 330 -9.47 5.85 5.18
N ALA A 331 -8.85 4.71 5.45
CA ALA A 331 -7.75 4.60 6.39
C ALA A 331 -6.57 3.84 5.80
N CYS A 332 -5.35 4.34 6.06
CA CYS A 332 -4.09 3.79 5.59
C CYS A 332 -3.92 2.29 5.88
N TYR A 333 -4.34 1.82 7.06
CA TYR A 333 -4.20 0.39 7.41
C TYR A 333 -5.05 -0.52 6.51
N VAL A 334 -6.19 -0.05 5.98
CA VAL A 334 -6.98 -0.84 5.03
C VAL A 334 -6.42 -0.71 3.61
N THR A 335 -6.17 0.51 3.15
CA THR A 335 -5.71 0.71 1.77
C THR A 335 -4.30 0.13 1.56
N GLY A 336 -3.46 0.18 2.60
CA GLY A 336 -2.18 -0.51 2.68
C GLY A 336 -2.33 -2.04 2.67
N ALA A 337 -3.27 -2.61 3.43
CA ALA A 337 -3.56 -4.04 3.40
C ALA A 337 -4.01 -4.52 2.00
N PHE A 338 -4.83 -3.73 1.31
CA PHE A 338 -5.18 -3.98 -0.09
C PHE A 338 -3.93 -3.95 -1.00
N GLY A 339 -3.05 -2.95 -0.83
CA GLY A 339 -1.83 -2.83 -1.61
C GLY A 339 -0.86 -3.99 -1.39
N PHE A 340 -0.68 -4.42 -0.15
CA PHE A 340 0.16 -5.56 0.21
C PHE A 340 -0.43 -6.89 -0.27
N ALA A 341 -1.74 -7.08 -0.15
CA ALA A 341 -2.41 -8.24 -0.73
C ALA A 341 -2.23 -8.27 -2.25
N ALA A 342 -2.38 -7.13 -2.94
CA ALA A 342 -2.22 -7.05 -4.39
C ALA A 342 -0.78 -7.36 -4.82
N ALA A 343 0.22 -6.80 -4.13
CA ALA A 343 1.63 -7.11 -4.36
C ALA A 343 1.93 -8.60 -4.11
N SER A 344 1.32 -9.21 -3.09
CA SER A 344 1.50 -10.65 -2.82
C SER A 344 0.98 -11.52 -3.98
N VAL A 345 -0.14 -11.15 -4.60
CA VAL A 345 -0.68 -11.86 -5.79
C VAL A 345 0.30 -11.74 -6.95
N VAL A 346 0.82 -10.53 -7.20
CA VAL A 346 1.81 -10.29 -8.27
C VAL A 346 3.06 -11.14 -8.05
N VAL A 347 3.65 -11.13 -6.85
CA VAL A 347 4.83 -11.93 -6.52
C VAL A 347 4.56 -13.42 -6.74
N ARG A 348 3.42 -13.94 -6.28
CA ARG A 348 3.02 -15.35 -6.49
C ARG A 348 2.93 -15.72 -7.97
N LEU A 349 2.35 -14.86 -8.80
CA LEU A 349 2.28 -15.07 -10.25
C LEU A 349 3.68 -15.12 -10.88
N LEU A 350 4.58 -14.21 -10.49
CA LEU A 350 5.95 -14.15 -11.01
C LEU A 350 6.78 -15.38 -10.62
N VAL A 351 6.60 -15.89 -9.40
CA VAL A 351 7.35 -17.06 -8.93
C VAL A 351 6.70 -18.39 -9.35
N GLY A 352 5.54 -18.36 -10.00
CA GLY A 352 4.84 -19.54 -10.51
C GLY A 352 4.07 -20.32 -9.45
N GLU A 353 3.70 -19.67 -8.33
CA GLU A 353 2.79 -20.27 -7.35
C GLU A 353 1.36 -20.26 -7.89
N VAL A 354 0.74 -21.44 -7.91
CA VAL A 354 -0.68 -21.59 -8.26
C VAL A 354 -1.49 -21.31 -7.00
N TRP A 355 -2.43 -20.36 -7.08
CA TRP A 355 -3.44 -20.22 -6.03
C TRP A 355 -4.11 -21.56 -5.78
N GLY A 356 -4.13 -22.00 -4.52
CA GLY A 356 -4.87 -23.17 -4.08
C GLY A 356 -6.34 -22.99 -4.47
N THR A 357 -6.71 -23.53 -5.61
CA THR A 357 -8.11 -23.65 -5.97
C THR A 357 -8.69 -24.67 -5.00
N HIS A 358 -9.51 -24.22 -4.07
CA HIS A 358 -10.67 -25.04 -3.78
C HIS A 358 -11.46 -25.09 -5.11
N ASN A 359 -11.24 -26.16 -5.86
CA ASN A 359 -11.82 -26.52 -7.15
C ASN A 359 -11.50 -25.63 -8.36
N ALA A 360 -10.43 -25.95 -9.07
CA ALA A 360 -10.41 -25.94 -10.54
C ALA A 360 -9.63 -27.17 -11.04
N PRO A 361 -10.21 -27.96 -11.95
CA PRO A 361 -9.60 -29.21 -12.41
C PRO A 361 -8.33 -28.92 -13.20
N ASN A 362 -7.32 -29.77 -12.97
CA ASN A 362 -6.06 -29.83 -13.71
C ASN A 362 -6.25 -29.47 -15.19
N ARG A 363 -5.56 -28.42 -15.64
CA ARG A 363 -5.27 -28.26 -17.07
C ARG A 363 -4.26 -29.35 -17.44
N ARG A 364 -4.74 -30.40 -18.11
CA ARG A 364 -3.93 -31.25 -18.98
C ARG A 364 -3.86 -30.65 -20.36
#